data_AF-A0A090LXC7-F1
#
_entry.id   AF-A0A090LXC7-F1
#
_cell.length_a   1.000
_cell.length_b   1.000
_cell.length_c   1.000
_cell.angle_alpha   90.00
_cell.angle_beta   90.00
_cell.angle_gamma   90.00
#
_symmetry.space_group_name_H-M   'P 1'
#
loop_
_entity.id
_entity.type
_entity.pdbx_description
1 polymer ?
#
loop_
_entity_poly.entity_id
_entity_poly.type
_entity_poly.pdbx_seq_one_letter_code
_entity_poly.pdbx_strand_id
1 'polypeptide(L)'
;MFAAHAAFRRGALATARRGITTSRTALGGADEPAYIHAKHMYDVGATKNRKLVFGLATFSVVFLGTAIPIYAINFQQSKTQG
;
A
#
# COMPACT_ATOMS: atom_id res chain seq x y z
N MET A 1 23.31 47.17 -0.27
CA MET A 1 23.48 45.92 0.50
C MET A 1 22.23 45.71 1.37
N PHE A 2 21.66 44.50 1.31
CA PHE A 2 20.63 43.93 2.21
C PHE A 2 19.22 44.57 2.29
N ALA A 3 18.44 44.57 1.20
CA ALA A 3 16.98 44.79 1.32
C ALA A 3 16.10 44.10 0.25
N ALA A 4 16.68 43.53 -0.81
CA ALA A 4 15.92 42.91 -1.91
C ALA A 4 15.75 41.38 -1.79
N HIS A 5 16.45 40.73 -0.86
CA HIS A 5 16.37 39.26 -0.67
C HIS A 5 15.28 38.82 0.33
N ALA A 6 14.65 39.75 1.07
CA ALA A 6 13.67 39.41 2.11
C ALA A 6 12.24 39.21 1.57
N ALA A 7 11.90 39.78 0.40
CA ALA A 7 10.56 39.67 -0.19
C ALA A 7 10.33 38.34 -0.93
N PHE A 8 11.37 37.76 -1.54
CA PHE A 8 11.27 36.49 -2.26
C PHE A 8 11.08 35.28 -1.33
N ARG A 9 11.55 35.37 -0.07
CA ARG A 9 11.32 34.33 0.94
C ARG A 9 9.91 34.36 1.57
N ARG A 10 9.09 35.38 1.31
CA ARG A 10 7.70 35.46 1.82
C ARG A 10 6.65 34.90 0.85
N GLY A 11 6.95 34.80 -0.45
CA GLY A 11 6.02 34.28 -1.46
C GLY A 11 5.98 32.75 -1.58
N ALA A 12 7.04 32.05 -1.19
CA ALA A 12 7.14 30.58 -1.32
C ALA A 12 6.54 29.79 -0.14
N LEU A 13 6.19 30.46 0.98
CA LEU A 13 5.65 29.83 2.19
C LEU A 13 4.11 29.94 2.32
N ALA A 14 3.44 30.70 1.44
CA ALA A 14 1.99 30.84 1.45
C ALA A 14 1.24 29.74 0.67
N THR A 15 1.94 28.98 -0.18
CA THR A 15 1.35 27.93 -1.05
C THR A 15 1.61 26.51 -0.51
N ALA A 16 1.83 26.37 0.80
CA ALA A 16 1.90 25.08 1.48
C ALA A 16 0.68 24.85 2.42
N ARG A 17 -0.48 25.43 2.08
CA ARG A 17 -1.76 25.17 2.74
C ARG A 17 -2.73 24.44 1.81
N ARG A 18 -2.26 23.38 1.14
CA ARG A 18 -3.20 22.33 0.73
C ARG A 18 -3.52 21.55 2.00
N GLY A 19 -4.59 21.97 2.66
CA GLY A 19 -5.10 21.32 3.85
C GLY A 19 -5.20 19.82 3.60
N ILE A 20 -4.56 19.05 4.47
CA ILE A 20 -4.87 17.63 4.63
C ILE A 20 -6.33 17.63 5.06
N THR A 21 -7.24 17.41 4.11
CA THR A 21 -8.62 17.11 4.43
C THR A 21 -8.61 15.69 4.95
N THR A 22 -8.41 15.52 6.26
CA THR A 22 -8.89 14.30 6.91
C THR A 22 -10.39 14.48 6.97
N SER A 23 -11.11 13.96 5.96
CA SER A 23 -12.53 13.70 6.13
C SER A 23 -12.68 12.94 7.45
N ARG A 24 -13.24 13.60 8.46
CA ARG A 24 -13.49 13.02 9.78
C ARG A 24 -14.39 11.82 9.52
N THR A 25 -13.85 10.60 9.61
CA THR A 25 -14.67 9.40 9.49
C THR A 25 -15.71 9.49 10.60
N ALA A 26 -16.99 9.55 10.23
CA ALA A 26 -18.08 9.50 11.20
C ALA A 26 -17.92 8.20 11.98
N LEU A 27 -17.56 8.32 13.26
CA LEU A 27 -17.45 7.21 14.19
C LEU A 27 -18.86 6.92 14.70
N GLY A 28 -19.52 5.88 14.19
CA GLY A 28 -20.78 5.39 14.72
C GLY A 28 -22.03 6.13 14.24
N GLY A 29 -22.72 5.52 13.28
CA GLY A 29 -24.06 5.91 12.83
C GLY A 29 -24.54 4.96 11.74
N ALA A 30 -25.85 4.85 11.48
CA ALA A 30 -26.45 3.90 10.54
C ALA A 30 -25.93 3.98 9.08
N ASP A 31 -25.11 4.99 8.76
CA ASP A 31 -24.40 5.20 7.49
C ASP A 31 -22.87 5.03 7.61
N GLU A 32 -22.38 4.32 8.63
CA GLU A 32 -20.96 4.04 8.75
C GLU A 32 -20.53 2.87 7.85
N PRO A 33 -19.26 2.85 7.38
CA PRO A 33 -18.80 1.77 6.51
C PRO A 33 -18.92 0.45 7.26
N ALA A 34 -19.55 -0.54 6.61
CA ALA A 34 -19.94 -1.85 7.16
C ALA A 34 -18.84 -2.67 7.86
N TYR A 35 -17.60 -2.16 7.86
CA TYR A 35 -16.40 -2.79 8.40
C TYR A 35 -15.97 -2.21 9.77
N ILE A 36 -16.47 -1.04 10.19
CA ILE A 36 -16.01 -0.35 11.41
C ILE A 36 -16.66 -0.90 12.69
N HIS A 37 -17.93 -1.34 12.62
CA HIS A 37 -18.62 -2.04 13.70
C HIS A 37 -18.94 -3.51 13.40
N ALA A 38 -18.21 -4.15 12.46
CA ALA A 38 -18.39 -5.56 12.17
C ALA A 38 -17.97 -6.43 13.37
N LYS A 39 -18.78 -7.44 13.73
CA LYS A 39 -18.45 -8.42 14.78
C LYS A 39 -17.18 -9.21 14.48
N HIS A 40 -16.88 -9.42 13.20
CA HIS A 40 -15.69 -10.13 12.75
C HIS A 40 -14.77 -9.17 12.00
N MET A 41 -13.49 -9.20 12.35
CA MET A 41 -12.47 -8.36 11.72
C MET A 41 -12.34 -8.63 10.22
N TYR A 42 -12.48 -9.88 9.78
CA TYR A 42 -12.38 -10.23 8.36
C TYR A 42 -13.71 -10.79 7.87
N ASP A 43 -14.30 -10.14 6.86
CA ASP A 43 -15.44 -10.71 6.14
C ASP A 43 -14.94 -11.64 5.03
N VAL A 44 -14.55 -12.83 5.46
CA VAL A 44 -14.13 -13.91 4.56
C VAL A 44 -15.34 -14.48 3.80
N GLY A 45 -16.58 -14.21 4.23
CA GLY A 45 -17.80 -14.71 3.59
C GLY A 45 -18.21 -13.91 2.36
N ALA A 46 -18.01 -12.60 2.37
CA ALA A 46 -18.40 -11.68 1.30
C ALA A 46 -17.47 -11.72 0.06
N THR A 47 -16.34 -12.43 0.11
CA THR A 47 -15.43 -12.51 -1.03
C THR A 47 -16.04 -13.36 -2.17
N LYS A 48 -16.38 -12.72 -3.30
CA LYS A 48 -16.84 -13.42 -4.52
C LYS A 48 -15.75 -14.38 -5.01
N ASN A 49 -16.11 -15.62 -5.34
CA ASN A 49 -15.19 -16.68 -5.78
C ASN A 49 -14.06 -17.00 -4.80
N ARG A 50 -14.39 -17.05 -3.50
CA ARG A 50 -13.44 -17.24 -2.40
C ARG A 50 -12.37 -18.32 -2.63
N LYS A 51 -12.77 -19.53 -3.03
CA LYS A 51 -11.82 -20.64 -3.24
C LYS A 51 -10.78 -20.33 -4.31
N LEU A 52 -11.18 -19.61 -5.37
CA LEU A 52 -10.28 -19.21 -6.44
C LEU A 52 -9.28 -18.15 -5.96
N VAL A 53 -9.75 -17.13 -5.24
CA VAL A 53 -8.90 -16.05 -4.73
C VAL A 53 -7.87 -16.59 -3.73
N PHE A 54 -8.31 -17.37 -2.74
CA PHE A 54 -7.39 -17.96 -1.78
C PHE A 54 -6.46 -19.00 -2.43
N GLY A 55 -6.96 -19.79 -3.39
CA GLY A 55 -6.13 -20.74 -4.14
C GLY A 55 -5.02 -20.06 -4.94
N LEU A 56 -5.36 -19.00 -5.69
CA LEU A 56 -4.40 -18.20 -6.45
C LEU A 56 -3.40 -17.49 -5.53
N ALA A 57 -3.85 -16.95 -4.41
CA ALA A 57 -2.99 -16.31 -3.43
C ALA A 57 -2.00 -17.30 -2.81
N THR A 58 -2.45 -18.49 -2.41
CA THR A 58 -1.55 -19.52 -1.87
C THR A 58 -0.58 -20.02 -2.94
N PHE A 59 -1.07 -20.26 -4.16
CA PHE A 59 -0.23 -20.73 -5.26
C PHE A 59 0.87 -19.72 -5.60
N SER A 60 0.55 -18.43 -5.67
CA SER A 60 1.54 -17.39 -5.98
C SER A 60 2.63 -17.29 -4.91
N VAL A 61 2.26 -17.38 -3.63
CA VAL A 61 3.23 -17.38 -2.51
C VAL A 61 4.17 -18.58 -2.60
N VAL A 62 3.63 -19.78 -2.79
CA VAL A 62 4.44 -21.01 -2.93
C VAL A 62 5.34 -20.95 -4.17
N PHE A 63 4.78 -20.47 -5.29
CA PHE A 63 5.49 -20.34 -6.54
C PHE A 63 6.69 -19.40 -6.40
N LEU A 64 6.50 -18.20 -5.84
CA LEU A 64 7.60 -17.25 -5.62
C LEU A 64 8.65 -17.82 -4.65
N GLY A 65 8.21 -18.51 -3.58
CA GLY A 65 9.10 -19.17 -2.63
C GLY A 65 10.02 -20.21 -3.28
N THR A 66 9.54 -20.90 -4.31
CA THR A 66 10.33 -21.93 -5.02
C THR A 66 11.09 -21.40 -6.22
N ALA A 67 10.50 -20.46 -6.96
CA ALA A 67 11.08 -19.91 -8.19
C ALA A 67 12.32 -19.06 -7.92
N ILE A 68 12.32 -18.25 -6.84
CA ILE A 68 13.45 -17.37 -6.50
C ILE A 68 14.74 -18.16 -6.24
N PRO A 69 14.76 -19.20 -5.38
CA PRO A 69 15.97 -20.01 -5.16
C PRO A 69 16.48 -20.72 -6.42
N ILE A 70 15.59 -21.29 -7.25
CA ILE A 70 15.99 -21.96 -8.49
C ILE A 70 16.67 -20.98 -9.44
N TYR A 71 16.09 -19.80 -9.61
CA TYR A 71 16.68 -18.75 -10.43
C TYR A 71 18.05 -18.31 -9.89
N ALA A 72 18.17 -18.15 -8.57
CA ALA A 72 19.42 -17.78 -7.93
C ALA A 72 20.54 -18.82 -8.15
N ILE A 73 20.22 -20.11 -8.09
CA ILE A 73 21.19 -21.19 -8.35
C ILE A 73 21.65 -21.15 -9.82
N ASN A 74 20.72 -21.06 -10.76
CA ASN A 74 21.05 -21.00 -12.19
C ASN A 74 21.93 -19.79 -12.52
N PHE A 75 21.65 -18.65 -11.89
CA PHE A 75 22.47 -17.44 -12.04
C PHE A 75 23.86 -17.56 -11.41
N GLN A 76 24.01 -18.31 -10.32
CA GLN A 76 25.32 -18.57 -9.72
C GLN A 76 26.13 -19.55 -10.58
N GLN A 77 25.49 -20.61 -11.10
CA GLN A 77 26.16 -21.56 -11.99
C GLN A 77 26.62 -20.91 -13.29
N SER A 78 25.82 -20.01 -13.88
CA SER A 78 26.21 -19.30 -15.10
C SER A 78 27.39 -18.35 -14.91
N LYS A 79 27.65 -17.89 -13.68
CA LYS A 79 28.82 -17.07 -13.32
C LYS A 79 30.07 -17.87 -13.00
N THR A 80 29.92 -19.09 -12.50
CA THR A 80 31.04 -19.95 -12.07
C THR A 80 31.53 -20.90 -13.18
N GLN A 81 30.70 -21.18 -14.19
CA GLN A 81 31.07 -22.03 -15.33
C GLN A 81 31.84 -21.28 -16.44
N GLY A 82 32.23 -20.02 -16.22
CA GLY A 82 33.21 -19.29 -17.04
C GLY A 82 34.59 -19.34 -16.42
#